data_AF-A0AB74CAJ2-F1
#
_entry.id   AF-A0AB74CAJ2-F1
#
_cell.length_a   1.000
_cell.length_b   1.000
_cell.length_c   1.000
_cell.angle_alpha   90.00
_cell.angle_beta   90.00
_cell.angle_gamma   90.00
#
_symmetry.space_group_name_H-M   'P 1'
#
loop_
_entity.id
_entity.type
_entity.pdbx_description
1 polymer ?
#
loop_
_entity_poly.entity_id
_entity_poly.type
_entity_poly.pdbx_seq_one_letter_code
_entity_poly.pdbx_strand_id
1 'polypeptide(L)'
;MSRLAKDNWKPTVNVVTWFLMTTAILCVLTRLGTKYWIFRRWTTDDYLSIVSVVLCAAQSLAMSMATAYGYGEHYDRLSGAAVDSMLKSQYAAAILFIMTMCFSKLSLIHFIWSVTPATSDRRIAIGLEIFTVLWAVTSVIASIFQCTPPRTWDYLSGNCFNISAWWNYLAATNILSEAGIIIQALLIIVGIQANWGKKGTLASIFSLRIFVIAATICQLIYVNKTINSEDPTFDTWSATVSTQLVQCLSVVTACSPQFKPFMDSLRSTGMRIDGLTSYNMATTKRHGLSSLRYHSTFHGSEVHELTPVRPVKDTYETTVTASGAISDGDAESQSSQTHIIREVRTFTVTETVRDRRE
;
A
#
# COMPACT_ATOMS: atom_id res chain seq x y z
N MET A 1 -20.77 -26.47 20.15
CA MET A 1 -20.08 -25.48 21.02
C MET A 1 -19.47 -26.24 22.19
N SER A 2 -18.28 -26.82 21.97
CA SER A 2 -17.55 -27.56 22.98
C SER A 2 -16.92 -26.58 23.97
N ARG A 3 -17.07 -26.91 25.26
CA ARG A 3 -16.54 -26.19 26.42
C ARG A 3 -15.07 -25.85 26.19
N LEU A 4 -14.76 -24.55 26.09
CA LEU A 4 -13.42 -24.03 26.38
C LEU A 4 -13.15 -24.37 27.85
N ALA A 5 -12.50 -25.51 28.09
CA ALA A 5 -12.06 -25.88 29.42
C ALA A 5 -11.19 -24.74 29.94
N LYS A 6 -11.55 -24.19 31.10
CA LYS A 6 -10.91 -23.04 31.74
C LYS A 6 -9.42 -23.27 32.07
N ASP A 7 -8.94 -24.50 31.83
CA ASP A 7 -7.64 -25.04 32.21
C ASP A 7 -6.77 -25.42 30.99
N ASN A 8 -7.15 -25.05 29.75
CA ASN A 8 -6.34 -25.34 28.56
C ASN A 8 -6.50 -24.28 27.45
N TRP A 9 -5.43 -23.54 27.18
CA TRP A 9 -5.40 -22.47 26.16
C TRP A 9 -4.86 -22.92 24.80
N LYS A 10 -4.37 -24.16 24.67
CA LYS A 10 -3.89 -24.74 23.40
C LYS A 10 -4.83 -24.51 22.21
N PRO A 11 -6.14 -24.86 22.29
CA PRO A 11 -7.02 -24.72 21.13
C PRO A 11 -7.19 -23.26 20.72
N THR A 12 -7.28 -22.35 21.69
CA THR A 12 -7.42 -20.91 21.44
C THR A 12 -6.19 -20.36 20.73
N VAL A 13 -4.99 -20.64 21.25
CA VAL A 13 -3.73 -20.17 20.66
C VAL A 13 -3.58 -20.70 19.24
N ASN A 14 -3.83 -21.99 19.02
CA ASN A 14 -3.68 -22.62 17.71
C ASN A 14 -4.70 -22.05 16.70
N VAL A 15 -5.99 -21.98 17.05
CA VAL A 15 -7.04 -21.44 16.16
C VAL A 15 -6.75 -20.01 15.75
N VAL A 16 -6.37 -19.15 16.70
CA VAL A 16 -6.04 -17.75 16.40
C VAL A 16 -4.80 -17.65 15.52
N THR A 17 -3.78 -18.47 15.78
CA THR A 17 -2.54 -18.52 14.97
C THR A 17 -2.85 -18.87 13.51
N TRP A 18 -3.61 -19.94 13.26
CA TRP A 18 -3.97 -20.36 11.90
C TRP A 18 -4.86 -19.35 11.17
N PHE A 19 -5.81 -18.74 11.88
CA PHE A 19 -6.69 -17.69 11.33
C PHE A 19 -5.90 -16.46 10.88
N LEU A 20 -4.99 -15.97 11.72
CA LEU A 20 -4.15 -14.80 11.42
C LEU A 20 -3.15 -15.11 10.31
N MET A 21 -2.52 -16.29 10.33
CA MET A 21 -1.62 -16.74 9.27
C MET A 21 -2.33 -16.78 7.91
N THR A 22 -3.52 -17.38 7.86
CA THR A 22 -4.33 -17.45 6.63
C THR A 22 -4.67 -16.06 6.12
N THR A 23 -5.05 -15.15 7.03
CA THR A 23 -5.35 -13.75 6.70
C THR A 23 -4.13 -13.04 6.08
N ALA A 24 -2.95 -13.21 6.68
CA ALA A 24 -1.70 -12.64 6.17
C ALA A 24 -1.35 -13.17 4.76
N ILE A 25 -1.48 -14.49 4.55
CA ILE A 25 -1.25 -15.13 3.25
C ILE A 25 -2.22 -14.57 2.20
N LEU A 26 -3.51 -14.54 2.48
CA LEU A 26 -4.52 -14.02 1.55
C LEU A 26 -4.26 -12.55 1.21
N CYS A 27 -3.86 -11.73 2.19
CA CYS A 27 -3.53 -10.32 1.96
C CYS A 27 -2.35 -10.15 0.99
N VAL A 28 -1.26 -10.91 1.20
CA VAL A 28 -0.08 -10.87 0.33
C VAL A 28 -0.39 -11.42 -1.06
N LEU A 29 -1.15 -12.52 -1.17
CA LEU A 29 -1.59 -13.05 -2.46
C LEU A 29 -2.46 -12.06 -3.22
N THR A 30 -3.38 -11.37 -2.53
CA THR A 30 -4.20 -10.32 -3.14
C THR A 30 -3.33 -9.19 -3.65
N ARG A 31 -2.38 -8.69 -2.84
CA ARG A 31 -1.40 -7.67 -3.25
C ARG A 31 -0.65 -8.09 -4.52
N LEU A 32 -0.06 -9.29 -4.52
CA LEU A 32 0.75 -9.78 -5.63
C LEU A 32 -0.09 -9.97 -6.90
N GLY A 33 -1.27 -10.57 -6.78
CA GLY A 33 -2.20 -10.77 -7.89
C GLY A 33 -2.65 -9.43 -8.50
N THR A 34 -3.04 -8.48 -7.65
CA THR A 34 -3.42 -7.13 -8.07
C THR A 34 -2.29 -6.40 -8.78
N LYS A 35 -1.08 -6.40 -8.22
CA LYS A 35 0.07 -5.70 -8.82
C LYS A 35 0.51 -6.35 -10.11
N TYR A 36 0.53 -7.68 -10.17
CA TYR A 36 0.85 -8.42 -11.38
C TYR A 36 -0.15 -8.15 -12.50
N TRP A 37 -1.44 -8.05 -12.16
CA TRP A 37 -2.49 -7.72 -13.14
C TRP A 37 -2.34 -6.31 -13.72
N ILE A 38 -2.04 -5.31 -12.88
CA ILE A 38 -1.91 -3.90 -13.29
C ILE A 38 -0.58 -3.61 -13.99
N PHE A 39 0.54 -4.00 -13.38
CA PHE A 39 1.89 -3.57 -13.80
C PHE A 39 2.67 -4.64 -14.56
N ARG A 40 2.25 -5.92 -14.51
CA ARG A 40 2.93 -7.07 -15.13
C ARG A 40 4.43 -7.16 -14.85
N ARG A 41 4.89 -6.60 -13.73
CA ARG A 41 6.29 -6.56 -13.32
C ARG A 41 6.43 -6.82 -11.85
N TRP A 42 7.45 -7.61 -11.51
CA TRP A 42 7.85 -7.88 -10.14
C TRP A 42 8.90 -6.86 -9.73
N THR A 43 8.82 -6.43 -8.48
CA THR A 43 9.72 -5.43 -7.91
C THR A 43 10.31 -5.96 -6.60
N THR A 44 11.37 -5.34 -6.11
CA THR A 44 12.07 -5.77 -4.89
C THR A 44 11.13 -5.84 -3.68
N ASP A 45 10.17 -4.91 -3.56
CA ASP A 45 9.20 -4.92 -2.45
C ASP A 45 8.29 -6.17 -2.46
N ASP A 46 8.03 -6.75 -3.62
CA ASP A 46 7.22 -7.97 -3.76
C ASP A 46 7.96 -9.19 -3.23
N TYR A 47 9.24 -9.34 -3.58
CA TYR A 47 10.09 -10.42 -3.07
C TYR A 47 10.24 -10.33 -1.55
N LEU A 48 10.47 -9.12 -1.01
CA LEU A 48 10.54 -8.90 0.44
C LEU A 48 9.22 -9.25 1.14
N SER A 49 8.07 -8.94 0.51
CA SER A 49 6.75 -9.31 1.02
C SER A 49 6.52 -10.83 1.04
N ILE A 50 6.99 -11.54 0.01
CA ILE A 50 6.92 -13.00 -0.07
C ILE A 50 7.78 -13.65 1.01
N VAL A 51 9.02 -13.18 1.17
CA VAL A 51 9.90 -13.67 2.23
C VAL A 51 9.27 -13.42 3.62
N SER A 52 8.69 -12.24 3.84
CA SER A 52 7.98 -11.92 5.08
C SER A 52 6.84 -12.91 5.37
N VAL A 53 5.99 -13.24 4.39
CA VAL A 53 4.86 -14.14 4.64
C VAL A 53 5.29 -15.60 4.80
N VAL A 54 6.36 -16.03 4.12
CA VAL A 54 6.95 -17.37 4.31
C VAL A 54 7.51 -17.50 5.73
N LEU A 55 8.25 -16.50 6.20
CA LEU A 55 8.73 -16.45 7.58
C LEU A 55 7.58 -16.38 8.58
N CYS A 56 6.50 -15.67 8.25
CA CYS A 56 5.29 -15.63 9.06
C CYS A 56 4.67 -17.02 9.21
N ALA A 57 4.51 -17.76 8.10
CA ALA A 57 4.00 -19.11 8.13
C ALA A 57 4.92 -20.07 8.91
N ALA A 58 6.24 -19.98 8.71
CA ALA A 58 7.20 -20.77 9.47
C ALA A 58 7.13 -20.49 10.98
N GLN A 59 6.98 -19.22 11.37
CA GLN A 59 6.78 -18.83 12.77
C GLN A 59 5.49 -19.43 13.34
N SER A 60 4.38 -19.32 12.62
CA SER A 60 3.08 -19.87 13.04
C SER A 60 3.13 -21.40 13.18
N LEU A 61 3.85 -22.09 12.28
CA LEU A 61 4.11 -23.53 12.37
C LEU A 61 4.95 -23.88 13.61
N ALA A 62 6.03 -23.14 13.88
CA ALA A 62 6.85 -23.33 15.07
C ALA A 62 6.02 -23.15 16.35
N MET A 63 5.13 -22.16 16.39
CA MET A 63 4.20 -21.96 17.49
C MET A 63 3.20 -23.12 17.63
N SER A 64 2.69 -23.63 16.51
CA SER A 64 1.80 -24.79 16.51
C SER A 64 2.49 -26.04 17.06
N MET A 65 3.77 -26.26 16.70
CA MET A 65 4.59 -27.33 17.29
C MET A 65 4.77 -27.14 18.80
N ALA A 66 5.02 -25.92 19.28
CA ALA A 66 5.09 -25.63 20.71
C ALA A 66 3.78 -26.01 21.43
N THR A 67 2.61 -25.68 20.85
CA THR A 67 1.31 -26.09 21.42
C THR A 67 1.10 -27.59 21.41
N ALA A 68 1.62 -28.31 20.40
CA ALA A 68 1.56 -29.76 20.33
C ALA A 68 2.41 -30.42 21.44
N TYR A 69 3.56 -29.83 21.79
CA TYR A 69 4.40 -30.28 22.91
C TYR A 69 3.89 -29.85 24.29
N GLY A 70 2.83 -29.07 24.36
CA GLY A 70 2.15 -28.77 25.61
C GLY A 70 2.06 -27.30 26.02
N TYR A 71 2.51 -26.38 25.17
CA TYR A 71 2.39 -24.95 25.43
C TYR A 71 0.92 -24.52 25.65
N GLY A 72 0.63 -23.79 26.74
CA GLY A 72 -0.72 -23.42 27.13
C GLY A 72 -1.43 -24.41 28.07
N GLU A 73 -0.70 -25.41 28.57
CA GLU A 73 -1.09 -26.27 29.71
C GLU A 73 -0.10 -26.08 30.87
N HIS A 74 -0.53 -26.45 32.07
CA HIS A 74 0.27 -26.31 33.29
C HIS A 74 1.60 -27.06 33.22
N TYR A 75 2.67 -26.41 33.68
CA TYR A 75 4.03 -26.95 33.66
C TYR A 75 4.14 -28.34 34.32
N ASP A 76 3.46 -28.54 35.45
CA ASP A 76 3.51 -29.78 36.24
C ASP A 76 2.97 -31.02 35.50
N ARG A 77 2.21 -30.83 34.41
CA ARG A 77 1.65 -31.92 33.62
C ARG A 77 2.55 -32.34 32.46
N LEU A 78 3.69 -31.68 32.28
CA LEU A 78 4.56 -31.87 31.12
C LEU A 78 5.77 -32.73 31.48
N SER A 79 6.12 -33.66 30.59
CA SER A 79 7.37 -34.40 30.69
C SER A 79 8.56 -33.48 30.35
N GLY A 80 9.72 -33.70 30.98
CA GLY A 80 10.91 -32.88 30.71
C GLY A 80 11.35 -32.86 29.23
N ALA A 81 11.14 -33.95 28.50
CA ALA A 81 11.41 -34.02 27.05
C ALA A 81 10.44 -33.18 26.21
N ALA A 82 9.17 -33.11 26.62
CA ALA A 82 8.17 -32.26 25.98
C ALA A 82 8.47 -30.78 26.25
N VAL A 83 8.87 -30.43 27.48
CA VAL A 83 9.30 -29.07 27.84
C VAL A 83 10.50 -28.64 26.98
N ASP A 84 11.55 -29.45 26.87
CA ASP A 84 12.72 -29.11 26.04
C ASP A 84 12.35 -28.88 24.56
N SER A 85 11.46 -29.71 24.01
CA SER A 85 10.97 -29.57 22.62
C SER A 85 10.10 -28.32 22.43
N MET A 86 9.29 -27.99 23.44
CA MET A 86 8.49 -26.76 23.48
C MET A 86 9.38 -25.52 23.49
N LEU A 87 10.39 -25.48 24.36
CA LEU A 87 11.32 -24.34 24.48
C LEU A 87 12.09 -24.11 23.18
N LYS A 88 12.57 -25.18 22.52
CA LYS A 88 13.21 -25.09 21.20
C LYS A 88 12.27 -24.52 20.13
N SER A 89 11.00 -24.94 20.15
CA SER A 89 9.99 -24.46 19.20
C SER A 89 9.68 -22.97 19.43
N GLN A 90 9.56 -22.52 20.68
CA GLN A 90 9.37 -21.11 21.02
C GLN A 90 10.60 -20.25 20.68
N TYR A 91 11.80 -20.78 20.91
CA TYR A 91 13.05 -20.13 20.55
C TYR A 91 13.13 -19.89 19.03
N ALA A 92 12.83 -20.91 18.22
CA ALA A 92 12.75 -20.75 16.77
C ALA A 92 11.67 -19.73 16.35
N ALA A 93 10.49 -19.79 17.00
CA ALA A 93 9.40 -18.87 16.75
C ALA A 93 9.76 -17.40 17.04
N ALA A 94 10.53 -17.13 18.10
CA ALA A 94 10.98 -15.77 18.44
C ALA A 94 11.90 -15.18 17.36
N ILE A 95 12.85 -15.97 16.87
CA ILE A 95 13.77 -15.55 15.79
C ILE A 95 12.99 -15.30 14.49
N LEU A 96 12.09 -16.21 14.12
CA LEU A 96 11.26 -16.07 12.91
C LEU A 96 10.31 -14.87 12.99
N PHE A 97 9.81 -14.53 14.18
CA PHE A 97 9.01 -13.32 14.41
C PHE A 97 9.82 -12.05 14.10
N ILE A 98 11.04 -11.92 14.65
CA ILE A 98 11.93 -10.77 14.41
C ILE A 98 12.19 -10.62 12.91
N MET A 99 12.51 -11.73 12.23
CA MET A 99 12.77 -11.74 10.80
C MET A 99 11.52 -11.35 10.00
N THR A 100 10.34 -11.86 10.36
CA THR A 100 9.07 -11.48 9.72
C THR A 100 8.84 -9.97 9.79
N MET A 101 9.03 -9.38 10.98
CA MET A 101 8.87 -7.93 11.23
C MET A 101 9.90 -7.10 10.45
N CYS A 102 11.13 -7.60 10.30
CA CYS A 102 12.13 -6.94 9.48
C CYS A 102 11.72 -6.90 8.00
N PHE A 103 11.43 -8.06 7.40
CA PHE A 103 11.08 -8.13 5.99
C PHE A 103 9.77 -7.41 5.65
N SER A 104 8.78 -7.39 6.56
CA SER A 104 7.53 -6.64 6.35
C SER A 104 7.79 -5.12 6.27
N LYS A 105 8.64 -4.59 7.16
CA LYS A 105 9.06 -3.18 7.15
C LYS A 105 9.91 -2.85 5.93
N LEU A 106 10.86 -3.71 5.58
CA LEU A 106 11.70 -3.52 4.39
C LEU A 106 10.85 -3.47 3.11
N SER A 107 9.87 -4.35 2.97
CA SER A 107 8.92 -4.31 1.84
C SER A 107 8.21 -2.94 1.77
N LEU A 108 7.78 -2.40 2.91
CA LEU A 108 7.12 -1.10 2.96
C LEU A 108 8.08 0.07 2.68
N ILE A 109 9.29 0.06 3.24
CA ILE A 109 10.30 1.11 3.02
C ILE A 109 10.69 1.15 1.53
N HIS A 110 10.93 -0.02 0.92
CA HIS A 110 11.22 -0.12 -0.53
C HIS A 110 10.04 0.36 -1.38
N PHE A 111 8.81 0.05 -0.98
CA PHE A 111 7.63 0.59 -1.65
C PHE A 111 7.59 2.12 -1.58
N ILE A 112 7.76 2.70 -0.39
CA ILE A 112 7.79 4.17 -0.20
C ILE A 112 8.91 4.78 -1.04
N TRP A 113 10.08 4.16 -1.05
CA TRP A 113 11.21 4.61 -1.85
C TRP A 113 10.91 4.59 -3.36
N SER A 114 10.27 3.54 -3.87
CA SER A 114 9.91 3.43 -5.29
C SER A 114 8.91 4.51 -5.76
N VAL A 115 8.07 5.00 -4.86
CA VAL A 115 7.03 6.00 -5.14
C VAL A 115 7.55 7.43 -4.97
N THR A 116 8.67 7.62 -4.29
CA THR A 116 9.16 8.95 -3.90
C THR A 116 10.20 9.50 -4.89
N PRO A 117 9.92 10.61 -5.59
CA PRO A 117 10.85 11.20 -6.54
C PRO A 117 11.94 12.08 -5.91
N ALA A 118 11.77 12.53 -4.65
CA ALA A 118 12.66 13.49 -3.99
C ALA A 118 13.93 12.83 -3.41
N THR A 119 15.08 13.47 -3.63
CA THR A 119 16.40 12.97 -3.19
C THR A 119 16.62 13.07 -1.68
N SER A 120 16.02 14.05 -1.00
CA SER A 120 16.06 14.19 0.47
C SER A 120 15.34 13.03 1.17
N ASP A 121 14.15 12.70 0.68
CA ASP A 121 13.29 11.67 1.27
C ASP A 121 13.90 10.27 1.09
N ARG A 122 14.67 10.08 0.02
CA ARG A 122 15.47 8.87 -0.20
C ARG A 122 16.54 8.67 0.87
N ARG A 123 17.16 9.73 1.39
CA ARG A 123 18.15 9.60 2.48
C ARG A 123 17.51 9.10 3.78
N ILE A 124 16.31 9.59 4.10
CA ILE A 124 15.57 9.14 5.29
C ILE A 124 15.13 7.69 5.13
N ALA A 125 14.65 7.29 3.94
CA ALA A 125 14.30 5.91 3.65
C ALA A 125 15.51 4.95 3.82
N ILE A 126 16.68 5.33 3.30
CA ILE A 126 17.92 4.56 3.50
C ILE A 126 18.31 4.47 4.98
N GLY A 127 18.17 5.58 5.73
CA GLY A 127 18.40 5.58 7.18
C GLY A 127 17.48 4.61 7.93
N LEU A 128 16.19 4.60 7.59
CA LEU A 128 15.20 3.68 8.17
C LEU A 128 15.45 2.23 7.77
N GLU A 129 15.89 1.98 6.53
CA GLU A 129 16.29 0.65 6.06
C GLU A 129 17.47 0.12 6.86
N ILE A 130 18.56 0.90 6.95
CA ILE A 130 19.75 0.53 7.73
C ILE A 130 19.38 0.31 9.19
N PHE A 131 18.59 1.20 9.79
CA PHE A 131 18.12 1.06 11.17
C PHE A 131 17.34 -0.25 11.38
N THR A 132 16.43 -0.58 10.45
CA THR A 132 15.60 -1.79 10.53
C THR A 132 16.45 -3.05 10.41
N VAL A 133 17.41 -3.08 9.48
CA VAL A 133 18.33 -4.21 9.30
C VAL A 133 19.21 -4.38 10.53
N LEU A 134 19.83 -3.30 11.01
CA LEU A 134 20.68 -3.35 12.21
C LEU A 134 19.89 -3.84 13.42
N TRP A 135 18.70 -3.28 13.64
CA TRP A 135 17.80 -3.73 14.70
C TRP A 135 17.48 -5.23 14.62
N ALA A 136 17.17 -5.73 13.42
CA ALA A 136 16.88 -7.15 13.24
C ALA A 136 18.10 -8.03 13.50
N VAL A 137 19.28 -7.64 12.98
CA VAL A 137 20.53 -8.38 13.18
C VAL A 137 20.91 -8.42 14.66
N THR A 138 20.91 -7.29 15.36
CA THR A 138 21.20 -7.25 16.79
C THR A 138 20.19 -8.05 17.59
N SER A 139 18.92 -8.03 17.19
CA SER A 139 17.86 -8.77 17.87
C SER A 139 17.96 -10.28 17.66
N VAL A 140 18.29 -10.72 16.44
CA VAL A 140 18.54 -12.14 16.16
C VAL A 140 19.76 -12.64 16.91
N ILE A 141 20.87 -11.88 16.92
CA ILE A 141 22.07 -12.26 17.67
C ILE A 141 21.77 -12.35 19.18
N ALA A 142 21.08 -11.36 19.74
CA ALA A 142 20.69 -11.37 21.15
C ALA A 142 19.76 -12.54 21.48
N SER A 143 18.80 -12.86 20.61
CA SER A 143 17.96 -14.05 20.75
C SER A 143 18.76 -15.35 20.66
N ILE A 144 19.76 -15.44 19.78
CA ILE A 144 20.60 -16.64 19.65
C ILE A 144 21.41 -16.90 20.92
N PHE A 145 21.94 -15.84 21.51
CA PHE A 145 22.76 -15.88 22.73
C PHE A 145 21.98 -15.47 23.98
N GLN A 146 20.67 -15.75 24.02
CA GLN A 146 19.83 -15.34 25.14
C GLN A 146 20.20 -15.99 26.49
N CYS A 147 20.71 -17.21 26.44
CA CYS A 147 21.15 -17.98 27.60
C CYS A 147 22.54 -18.61 27.35
N THR A 148 23.16 -19.11 28.42
CA THR A 148 24.51 -19.68 28.35
C THR A 148 24.54 -20.97 27.51
N PRO A 149 25.43 -21.10 26.50
CA PRO A 149 25.59 -22.35 25.73
C PRO A 149 25.96 -23.52 26.64
N PRO A 150 25.53 -24.77 26.35
CA PRO A 150 25.01 -25.26 25.06
C PRO A 150 23.47 -25.21 24.90
N ARG A 151 22.71 -24.89 25.96
CA ARG A 151 21.24 -24.84 25.93
C ARG A 151 20.73 -23.40 25.90
N THR A 152 21.01 -22.68 24.82
CA THR A 152 20.63 -21.26 24.69
C THR A 152 19.11 -21.03 24.67
N TRP A 153 18.33 -22.06 24.38
CA TRP A 153 16.85 -22.03 24.39
C TRP A 153 16.23 -22.24 25.78
N ASP A 154 16.99 -22.71 26.78
CA ASP A 154 16.47 -23.08 28.10
C ASP A 154 16.35 -21.86 29.02
N TYR A 155 15.29 -21.08 28.82
CA TYR A 155 15.03 -19.88 29.64
C TYR A 155 14.41 -20.18 31.02
N LEU A 156 14.08 -21.44 31.31
CA LEU A 156 13.50 -21.85 32.59
C LEU A 156 14.57 -22.25 33.61
N SER A 157 15.54 -23.07 33.20
CA SER A 157 16.59 -23.59 34.08
C SER A 157 17.97 -23.00 33.79
N GLY A 158 18.16 -22.34 32.65
CA GLY A 158 19.42 -21.77 32.24
C GLY A 158 19.71 -20.41 32.89
N ASN A 159 20.99 -20.03 32.93
CA ASN A 159 21.40 -18.67 33.25
C ASN A 159 21.31 -17.80 31.98
N CYS A 160 20.35 -16.88 31.98
CA CYS A 160 20.02 -16.00 30.87
C CYS A 160 20.18 -14.54 31.29
N PHE A 161 20.41 -13.64 30.33
CA PHE A 161 20.35 -12.21 30.63
C PHE A 161 18.91 -11.78 30.91
N ASN A 162 18.70 -10.53 31.33
CA ASN A 162 17.38 -10.04 31.72
C ASN A 162 16.40 -10.05 30.53
N ILE A 163 15.58 -11.10 30.44
CA ILE A 163 14.59 -11.34 29.37
C ILE A 163 13.52 -10.24 29.37
N SER A 164 13.15 -9.70 30.53
CA SER A 164 12.22 -8.56 30.59
C SER A 164 12.82 -7.32 29.94
N ALA A 165 14.04 -6.94 30.33
CA ALA A 165 14.72 -5.80 29.73
C ALA A 165 14.89 -5.98 28.21
N TRP A 166 15.16 -7.21 27.77
CA TRP A 166 15.24 -7.58 26.37
C TRP A 166 13.95 -7.29 25.59
N TRP A 167 12.83 -7.84 26.05
CA TRP A 167 11.53 -7.66 25.39
C TRP A 167 11.08 -6.20 25.42
N ASN A 168 11.38 -5.46 26.49
CA ASN A 168 11.15 -4.02 26.56
C ASN A 168 11.97 -3.25 25.52
N TYR A 169 13.27 -3.55 25.38
CA TYR A 169 14.11 -2.96 24.34
C TYR A 169 13.58 -3.28 22.94
N LEU A 170 13.26 -4.56 22.68
CA LEU A 170 12.76 -5.02 21.38
C LEU A 170 11.46 -4.31 21.01
N ALA A 171 10.50 -4.23 21.94
CA ALA A 171 9.23 -3.56 21.71
C ALA A 171 9.37 -2.04 21.53
N ALA A 172 10.18 -1.38 22.35
CA ALA A 172 10.39 0.08 22.26
C ALA A 172 11.04 0.48 20.93
N THR A 173 12.08 -0.24 20.52
CA THR A 173 12.77 0.00 19.23
C THR A 173 11.87 -0.38 18.04
N ASN A 174 11.04 -1.42 18.17
CA ASN A 174 10.02 -1.76 17.19
C ASN A 174 9.02 -0.61 17.01
N ILE A 175 8.48 -0.06 18.10
CA ILE A 175 7.57 1.10 18.07
C ILE A 175 8.24 2.32 17.43
N LEU A 176 9.49 2.59 17.78
CA LEU A 176 10.26 3.70 17.19
C LEU A 176 10.41 3.55 15.68
N SER A 177 10.72 2.34 15.19
CA SER A 177 10.81 2.08 13.74
C SER A 177 9.47 2.28 13.02
N GLU A 178 8.35 1.82 13.61
CA GLU A 178 7.02 2.00 13.02
C GLU A 178 6.63 3.48 12.98
N ALA A 179 6.89 4.22 14.06
CA ALA A 179 6.67 5.67 14.10
C ALA A 179 7.50 6.40 13.05
N GLY A 180 8.78 6.02 12.87
CA GLY A 180 9.65 6.58 11.84
C GLY A 180 9.12 6.37 10.43
N ILE A 181 8.61 5.17 10.11
CA ILE A 181 8.00 4.87 8.80
C ILE A 181 6.73 5.69 8.58
N ILE A 182 5.87 5.83 9.60
CA ILE A 182 4.65 6.64 9.52
C ILE A 182 5.00 8.11 9.27
N ILE A 183 5.93 8.67 10.05
CA ILE A 183 6.36 10.06 9.90
C ILE A 183 6.93 10.29 8.50
N GLN A 184 7.80 9.40 8.03
CA GLN A 184 8.36 9.50 6.68
C GLN A 184 7.27 9.51 5.60
N ALA A 185 6.29 8.61 5.70
CA ALA A 185 5.19 8.57 4.75
C ALA A 185 4.34 9.85 4.79
N LEU A 186 4.06 10.39 5.99
CA LEU A 186 3.30 11.63 6.14
C LEU A 186 4.04 12.85 5.57
N LEU A 187 5.36 12.94 5.78
CA LEU A 187 6.19 14.02 5.22
C LEU A 187 6.12 14.02 3.67
N ILE A 188 6.25 12.84 3.06
CA ILE A 188 6.12 12.68 1.61
C ILE A 188 4.71 13.12 1.14
N ILE A 189 3.65 12.71 1.83
CA ILE A 189 2.26 13.04 1.45
C ILE A 189 1.99 14.56 1.53
N VAL A 190 2.54 15.23 2.54
CA VAL A 190 2.39 16.69 2.69
C VAL A 190 3.07 17.41 1.53
N GLY A 191 4.26 16.97 1.12
CA GLY A 191 5.04 17.55 0.04
C GLY A 191 4.47 17.34 -1.38
N ILE A 192 3.66 16.29 -1.60
CA ILE A 192 3.06 16.02 -2.91
C ILE A 192 2.03 17.10 -3.29
N GLN A 193 2.09 17.61 -4.52
CA GLN A 193 1.09 18.54 -5.08
C GLN A 193 -0.17 17.79 -5.55
N ALA A 194 -0.93 17.21 -4.63
CA ALA A 194 -2.20 16.52 -4.91
C ALA A 194 -3.39 17.20 -4.22
N ASN A 195 -4.60 17.00 -4.77
CA ASN A 195 -5.83 17.47 -4.14
C ASN A 195 -6.02 16.85 -2.74
N TRP A 196 -6.59 17.60 -1.79
CA TRP A 196 -6.73 17.22 -0.39
C TRP A 196 -7.43 15.86 -0.20
N GLY A 197 -8.39 15.52 -1.05
CA GLY A 197 -9.03 14.19 -1.03
C GLY A 197 -8.05 13.03 -1.29
N LYS A 198 -7.13 13.17 -2.27
CA LYS A 198 -6.12 12.14 -2.58
C LYS A 198 -5.07 12.03 -1.47
N LYS A 199 -4.69 13.16 -0.87
CA LYS A 199 -3.80 13.23 0.30
C LYS A 199 -4.41 12.50 1.49
N GLY A 200 -5.70 12.75 1.79
CA GLY A 200 -6.43 12.08 2.86
C GLY A 200 -6.46 10.56 2.69
N THR A 201 -6.73 10.06 1.47
CA THR A 201 -6.69 8.61 1.21
C THR A 201 -5.30 8.00 1.41
N LEU A 202 -4.24 8.68 0.95
CA LEU A 202 -2.87 8.21 1.18
C LEU A 202 -2.54 8.18 2.69
N ALA A 203 -2.84 9.27 3.39
CA ALA A 203 -2.59 9.38 4.83
C ALA A 203 -3.32 8.29 5.62
N SER A 204 -4.60 8.03 5.30
CA SER A 204 -5.39 6.99 5.95
C SER A 204 -4.77 5.60 5.82
N ILE A 205 -4.15 5.28 4.68
CA ILE A 205 -3.52 3.97 4.47
C ILE A 205 -2.28 3.81 5.34
N PHE A 206 -1.44 4.84 5.45
CA PHE A 206 -0.27 4.79 6.34
C PHE A 206 -0.66 4.84 7.81
N SER A 207 -1.76 5.52 8.16
CA SER A 207 -2.29 5.52 9.53
C SER A 207 -2.67 4.13 10.04
N LEU A 208 -2.90 3.13 9.17
CA LEU A 208 -3.14 1.76 9.60
C LEU A 208 -1.98 1.18 10.43
N ARG A 209 -0.77 1.69 10.24
CA ARG A 209 0.41 1.31 11.02
C ARG A 209 0.34 1.72 12.49
N ILE A 210 -0.49 2.71 12.83
CA ILE A 210 -0.76 3.08 14.24
C ILE A 210 -1.36 1.89 14.99
N PHE A 211 -2.16 1.04 14.34
CA PHE A 211 -2.69 -0.17 14.96
C PHE A 211 -1.59 -1.18 15.30
N VAL A 212 -0.51 -1.26 14.51
CA VAL A 212 0.65 -2.11 14.80
C VAL A 212 1.36 -1.62 16.07
N ILE A 213 1.51 -0.30 16.22
CA ILE A 213 2.08 0.33 17.43
C ILE A 213 1.23 -0.01 18.65
N ALA A 214 -0.09 0.19 18.56
CA ALA A 214 -1.02 -0.13 19.65
C ALA A 214 -0.96 -1.62 20.03
N ALA A 215 -0.96 -2.52 19.04
CA ALA A 215 -0.83 -3.95 19.28
C ALA A 215 0.50 -4.32 19.93
N THR A 216 1.60 -3.66 19.56
CA THR A 216 2.93 -3.87 20.15
C THR A 216 2.96 -3.41 21.60
N ILE A 217 2.30 -2.29 21.92
CA ILE A 217 2.18 -1.81 23.32
C ILE A 217 1.38 -2.83 24.14
N CYS A 218 0.24 -3.31 23.63
CA CYS A 218 -0.54 -4.35 24.30
C CYS A 218 0.30 -5.62 24.53
N GLN A 219 1.01 -6.09 23.51
CA GLN A 219 1.93 -7.24 23.61
C GLN A 219 2.95 -7.01 24.73
N LEU A 220 3.56 -5.83 24.81
CA LEU A 220 4.55 -5.51 25.83
C LEU A 220 3.98 -5.55 27.25
N ILE A 221 2.74 -5.06 27.43
CA ILE A 221 2.04 -5.12 28.72
C ILE A 221 1.80 -6.58 29.13
N TYR A 222 1.33 -7.42 28.20
CA TYR A 222 1.09 -8.85 28.50
C TYR A 222 2.39 -9.61 28.80
N VAL A 223 3.47 -9.33 28.06
CA VAL A 223 4.78 -9.95 28.32
C VAL A 223 5.29 -9.57 29.71
N ASN A 224 5.30 -8.29 30.06
CA ASN A 224 5.77 -7.88 31.39
C ASN A 224 4.88 -8.40 32.54
N LYS A 225 3.59 -8.61 32.29
CA LYS A 225 2.68 -9.20 33.28
C LYS A 225 2.95 -10.70 33.51
N THR A 226 3.37 -11.43 32.47
CA THR A 226 3.49 -12.90 32.49
C THR A 226 4.91 -13.40 32.78
N ILE A 227 5.93 -12.54 32.65
CA ILE A 227 7.34 -12.90 32.90
C ILE A 227 7.60 -13.36 34.34
N ASN A 228 6.88 -12.82 35.32
CA ASN A 228 7.05 -13.18 36.75
C ASN A 228 5.99 -14.19 37.23
N SER A 229 5.21 -14.79 36.33
CA SER A 229 4.22 -15.80 36.69
C SER A 229 4.89 -17.08 37.20
N GLU A 230 4.28 -17.72 38.21
CA GLU A 230 4.74 -19.01 38.75
C GLU A 230 4.60 -20.16 37.73
N ASP A 231 3.63 -20.07 36.80
CA ASP A 231 3.46 -21.01 35.69
C ASP A 231 3.56 -20.30 34.32
N PRO A 232 4.78 -20.06 33.82
CA PRO A 232 4.99 -19.35 32.55
C PRO A 232 4.45 -20.11 31.34
N THR A 233 4.24 -21.43 31.44
CA THR A 233 3.75 -22.24 30.31
C THR A 233 2.25 -22.05 30.08
N PHE A 234 1.50 -21.83 31.16
CA PHE A 234 0.07 -21.57 31.11
C PHE A 234 -0.25 -20.08 30.88
N ASP A 235 0.41 -19.17 31.60
CA ASP A 235 0.02 -17.75 31.66
C ASP A 235 0.42 -16.94 30.41
N THR A 236 1.44 -17.38 29.68
CA THR A 236 2.01 -16.65 28.52
C THR A 236 1.15 -16.74 27.25
N TRP A 237 0.01 -17.43 27.30
CA TRP A 237 -0.91 -17.56 26.16
C TRP A 237 -1.38 -16.21 25.61
N SER A 238 -1.64 -15.24 26.50
CA SER A 238 -2.12 -13.90 26.14
C SER A 238 -1.06 -13.05 25.43
N ALA A 239 0.19 -13.14 25.88
CA ALA A 239 1.35 -12.54 25.22
C ALA A 239 1.59 -13.16 23.85
N THR A 240 1.37 -14.47 23.72
CA THR A 240 1.52 -15.20 22.45
C THR A 240 0.49 -14.76 21.43
N VAL A 241 -0.80 -14.72 21.81
CA VAL A 241 -1.87 -14.24 20.95
C VAL A 241 -1.59 -12.81 20.50
N SER A 242 -1.13 -11.95 21.40
CA SER A 242 -0.72 -10.59 21.07
C SER A 242 0.45 -10.54 20.08
N THR A 243 1.43 -11.43 20.21
CA THR A 243 2.55 -11.57 19.27
C THR A 243 2.08 -11.96 17.87
N GLN A 244 1.16 -12.93 17.78
CA GLN A 244 0.55 -13.34 16.50
C GLN A 244 -0.23 -12.18 15.85
N LEU A 245 -0.97 -11.41 16.66
CA LEU A 245 -1.69 -10.23 16.19
C LEU A 245 -0.75 -9.16 15.66
N VAL A 246 0.33 -8.83 16.39
CA VAL A 246 1.34 -7.85 15.96
C VAL A 246 1.98 -8.26 14.64
N GLN A 247 2.36 -9.54 14.53
CA GLN A 247 2.97 -10.09 13.32
C GLN A 247 2.02 -9.99 12.11
N CYS A 248 0.78 -10.46 12.27
CA CYS A 248 -0.23 -10.40 11.22
C CYS A 248 -0.53 -8.96 10.79
N LEU A 249 -0.72 -8.05 11.75
CA LEU A 249 -0.96 -6.64 11.47
C LEU A 249 0.23 -6.02 10.73
N SER A 250 1.47 -6.34 11.11
CA SER A 250 2.65 -5.85 10.41
C SER A 250 2.69 -6.27 8.93
N VAL A 251 2.39 -7.54 8.64
CA VAL A 251 2.34 -8.06 7.26
C VAL A 251 1.19 -7.44 6.47
N VAL A 252 -0.01 -7.41 7.04
CA VAL A 252 -1.22 -6.86 6.38
C VAL A 252 -1.06 -5.36 6.09
N THR A 253 -0.55 -4.59 7.06
CA THR A 253 -0.33 -3.15 6.89
C THR A 253 0.85 -2.84 5.95
N ALA A 254 1.79 -3.77 5.74
CA ALA A 254 2.81 -3.64 4.69
C ALA A 254 2.22 -3.69 3.28
N CYS A 255 1.09 -4.38 3.12
CA CYS A 255 0.40 -4.52 1.84
C CYS A 255 -0.54 -3.35 1.53
N SER A 256 -0.95 -2.59 2.55
CA SER A 256 -2.00 -1.57 2.41
C SER A 256 -1.71 -0.47 1.37
N PRO A 257 -0.49 0.09 1.28
CA PRO A 257 -0.18 1.16 0.32
C PRO A 257 -0.33 0.74 -1.16
N GLN A 258 -0.11 -0.54 -1.49
CA GLN A 258 -0.24 -1.01 -2.88
C GLN A 258 -1.69 -1.20 -3.32
N PHE A 259 -2.66 -1.24 -2.39
CA PHE A 259 -4.07 -1.36 -2.77
C PHE A 259 -4.66 -0.05 -3.32
N LYS A 260 -4.01 1.10 -3.12
CA LYS A 260 -4.52 2.38 -3.64
C LYS A 260 -4.68 2.42 -5.16
N PRO A 261 -3.63 2.17 -5.99
CA PRO A 261 -3.79 2.18 -7.45
C PRO A 261 -4.84 1.18 -7.94
N PHE A 262 -5.06 0.09 -7.20
CA PHE A 262 -6.13 -0.86 -7.49
C PHE A 262 -7.52 -0.31 -7.17
N MET A 263 -7.72 0.30 -6.00
CA MET A 263 -9.00 0.96 -5.69
C MET A 263 -9.31 2.06 -6.70
N ASP A 264 -8.30 2.81 -7.13
CA ASP A 264 -8.45 3.84 -8.17
C ASP A 264 -8.81 3.21 -9.53
N SER A 265 -8.18 2.07 -9.89
CA SER A 265 -8.53 1.29 -11.09
C SER A 265 -9.96 0.75 -11.02
N LEU A 266 -10.39 0.15 -9.90
CA LEU A 266 -11.75 -0.38 -9.74
C LEU A 266 -12.83 0.71 -9.85
N ARG A 267 -12.55 1.91 -9.31
CA ARG A 267 -13.42 3.07 -9.49
C ARG A 267 -13.50 3.51 -10.94
N SER A 268 -12.40 3.40 -11.70
CA SER A 268 -12.37 3.73 -13.13
C SER A 268 -13.01 2.66 -14.03
N THR A 269 -13.01 1.38 -13.62
CA THR A 269 -13.53 0.24 -14.40
C THR A 269 -15.03 -0.05 -14.15
N GLY A 270 -15.73 0.77 -13.37
CA GLY A 270 -17.21 0.78 -13.37
C GLY A 270 -17.91 0.11 -12.19
N MET A 271 -17.23 -0.26 -11.10
CA MET A 271 -17.92 -0.54 -9.84
C MET A 271 -18.18 0.75 -9.07
N ARG A 272 -19.07 1.60 -9.61
CA ARG A 272 -19.68 2.69 -8.85
C ARG A 272 -20.77 2.09 -7.97
N ILE A 273 -20.49 1.89 -6.68
CA ILE A 273 -21.55 1.89 -5.67
C ILE A 273 -21.94 3.37 -5.47
N ASP A 274 -22.60 3.94 -6.49
CA ASP A 274 -23.31 5.20 -6.38
C ASP A 274 -24.70 4.89 -5.83
N GLY A 275 -24.75 4.62 -4.54
CA GLY A 275 -25.99 4.44 -3.82
C GLY A 275 -25.73 4.82 -2.38
N LEU A 276 -26.03 6.08 -2.04
CA LEU A 276 -26.12 6.68 -0.68
C LEU A 276 -25.26 7.95 -0.51
N THR A 277 -25.31 8.93 -1.42
CA THR A 277 -25.31 10.37 -1.06
C THR A 277 -25.38 11.26 -2.30
N SER A 278 -26.60 11.60 -2.74
CA SER A 278 -26.91 12.85 -3.47
C SER A 278 -28.43 12.99 -3.66
N TYR A 279 -29.15 13.09 -2.54
CA TYR A 279 -30.41 13.81 -2.50
C TYR A 279 -30.10 15.16 -1.84
N ASN A 280 -29.67 16.13 -2.64
CA ASN A 280 -29.69 17.55 -2.29
C ASN A 280 -29.76 18.37 -3.58
N MET A 281 -30.98 18.41 -4.12
CA MET A 281 -31.70 19.61 -4.55
C MET A 281 -30.84 20.79 -5.05
N ALA A 282 -30.55 20.81 -6.35
CA ALA A 282 -30.21 22.04 -7.06
C ALA A 282 -31.47 22.58 -7.75
N THR A 283 -32.37 23.20 -6.97
CA THR A 283 -33.43 24.06 -7.51
C THR A 283 -32.87 25.46 -7.66
N THR A 284 -32.15 25.73 -8.75
CA THR A 284 -31.81 27.11 -9.12
C THR A 284 -32.97 27.70 -9.91
N LYS A 285 -33.93 28.30 -9.18
CA LYS A 285 -34.90 29.24 -9.76
C LYS A 285 -34.14 30.48 -10.25
N ARG A 286 -34.16 30.73 -11.55
CA ARG A 286 -33.77 32.02 -12.15
C ARG A 286 -35.04 32.76 -12.55
N HIS A 287 -35.44 33.76 -11.76
CA HIS A 287 -36.43 34.76 -12.15
C HIS A 287 -35.70 35.93 -12.84
N GLY A 288 -36.19 36.35 -14.00
CA GLY A 288 -35.73 37.51 -14.74
C GLY A 288 -36.58 37.76 -15.99
N LEU A 289 -37.67 38.51 -15.81
CA LEU A 289 -38.43 39.27 -16.83
C LEU A 289 -37.43 40.24 -17.54
N SER A 290 -37.48 40.69 -18.80
CA SER A 290 -38.53 40.95 -19.79
C SER A 290 -37.84 41.43 -21.08
N SER A 291 -38.32 41.09 -22.28
CA SER A 291 -38.77 42.05 -23.31
C SER A 291 -39.10 41.34 -24.64
N LEU A 292 -40.23 41.73 -25.24
CA LEU A 292 -40.72 41.32 -26.55
C LEU A 292 -39.72 41.59 -27.69
N ARG A 293 -39.58 40.64 -28.63
CA ARG A 293 -39.78 40.90 -30.07
C ARG A 293 -39.76 39.64 -30.94
N TYR A 294 -40.87 39.49 -31.66
CA TYR A 294 -41.04 39.15 -33.07
C TYR A 294 -40.50 37.82 -33.64
N HIS A 295 -41.36 37.26 -34.48
CA HIS A 295 -41.43 35.92 -35.04
C HIS A 295 -40.53 35.78 -36.29
N SER A 296 -39.72 34.72 -36.37
CA SER A 296 -39.54 33.94 -37.62
C SER A 296 -38.76 32.66 -37.34
N THR A 297 -39.39 31.54 -37.67
CA THR A 297 -38.83 30.20 -37.77
C THR A 297 -37.90 30.13 -38.97
N PHE A 298 -36.62 29.82 -38.76
CA PHE A 298 -35.81 29.22 -39.82
C PHE A 298 -34.69 28.32 -39.27
N HIS A 299 -34.43 27.28 -40.05
CA HIS A 299 -33.65 26.08 -39.78
C HIS A 299 -32.19 26.34 -39.41
N GLY A 300 -31.67 25.53 -38.49
CA GLY A 300 -30.29 25.55 -38.03
C GLY A 300 -29.27 25.22 -39.10
N SER A 301 -28.14 25.93 -39.05
CA SER A 301 -26.87 25.57 -39.65
C SER A 301 -25.80 25.72 -38.57
N GLU A 302 -25.13 24.61 -38.27
CA GLU A 302 -24.04 24.50 -37.30
C GLU A 302 -22.84 25.34 -37.73
N VAL A 303 -22.52 26.38 -36.98
CA VAL A 303 -21.27 27.11 -37.13
C VAL A 303 -20.18 26.33 -36.38
N HIS A 304 -19.30 25.66 -37.13
CA HIS A 304 -18.12 25.01 -36.56
C HIS A 304 -17.06 26.06 -36.18
N GLU A 305 -16.76 26.12 -34.88
CA GLU A 305 -15.73 26.97 -34.27
C GLU A 305 -14.32 26.42 -34.60
N LEU A 306 -13.49 27.21 -35.28
CA LEU A 306 -12.12 26.80 -35.66
C LEU A 306 -11.20 26.84 -34.45
N THR A 307 -10.56 25.70 -34.17
CA THR A 307 -9.57 25.54 -33.10
C THR A 307 -8.17 25.94 -33.60
N PRO A 308 -7.41 26.78 -32.87
CA PRO A 308 -6.05 27.14 -33.30
C PRO A 308 -5.07 25.97 -33.10
N VAL A 309 -4.40 25.59 -34.19
CA VAL A 309 -3.27 24.64 -34.18
C VAL A 309 -2.03 25.37 -33.64
N ARG A 310 -1.33 24.77 -32.68
CA ARG A 310 -0.08 25.31 -32.12
C ARG A 310 1.05 25.21 -33.15
N PRO A 311 1.88 26.26 -33.33
CA PRO A 311 2.96 26.23 -34.30
C PRO A 311 4.08 25.27 -33.87
N VAL A 312 4.50 24.42 -34.82
CA VAL A 312 5.81 23.74 -34.81
C VAL A 312 6.85 24.76 -35.27
N LYS A 313 8.03 24.73 -34.63
CA LYS A 313 9.15 25.66 -34.84
C LYS A 313 9.50 25.85 -36.33
N ASP A 314 9.71 27.12 -36.68
CA ASP A 314 10.48 27.63 -37.83
C ASP A 314 9.92 27.44 -39.25
N THR A 315 8.63 27.71 -39.48
CA THR A 315 8.15 28.18 -40.81
C THR A 315 6.81 28.91 -40.70
N TYR A 316 6.71 30.13 -41.23
CA TYR A 316 5.45 30.86 -41.39
C TYR A 316 4.91 30.59 -42.80
N GLU A 317 3.98 29.66 -42.91
CA GLU A 317 3.26 29.36 -44.15
C GLU A 317 1.81 29.79 -43.98
N THR A 318 1.41 30.81 -44.74
CA THR A 318 0.04 31.36 -44.68
C THR A 318 -0.71 30.90 -45.93
N THR A 319 -1.67 29.99 -45.76
CA THR A 319 -2.52 29.51 -46.87
C THR A 319 -3.74 30.42 -47.00
N VAL A 320 -3.85 31.16 -48.11
CA VAL A 320 -5.02 31.98 -48.42
C VAL A 320 -5.84 31.29 -49.50
N THR A 321 -7.02 30.79 -49.13
CA THR A 321 -7.97 30.21 -50.09
C THR A 321 -8.95 31.30 -50.53
N ALA A 322 -8.85 31.75 -51.77
CA ALA A 322 -9.83 32.66 -52.38
C ALA A 322 -10.76 31.85 -53.29
N SER A 323 -12.03 31.71 -52.93
CA SER A 323 -13.07 31.24 -53.84
C SER A 323 -13.63 32.43 -54.62
N GLY A 324 -13.43 32.42 -55.94
CA GLY A 324 -14.02 33.40 -56.85
C GLY A 324 -15.54 33.22 -56.94
N ALA A 325 -16.28 34.32 -56.84
CA ALA A 325 -17.71 34.37 -57.09
C ALA A 325 -17.97 34.26 -58.61
N ILE A 326 -18.87 33.36 -59.02
CA ILE A 326 -19.42 33.34 -60.38
C ILE A 326 -20.95 33.30 -60.31
N SER A 327 -21.52 34.17 -61.14
CA SER A 327 -22.90 34.59 -61.37
C SER A 327 -23.82 33.52 -61.97
N ASP A 328 -25.12 33.74 -61.74
CA ASP A 328 -26.34 33.00 -62.09
C ASP A 328 -26.46 32.39 -63.50
N GLY A 329 -27.24 31.30 -63.58
CA GLY A 329 -27.84 30.77 -64.81
C GLY A 329 -28.59 29.45 -64.56
N ASP A 330 -29.93 29.51 -64.59
CA ASP A 330 -30.89 28.43 -64.37
C ASP A 330 -30.75 27.22 -65.33
N ALA A 331 -31.03 26.01 -64.83
CA ALA A 331 -32.04 25.07 -65.36
C ALA A 331 -31.79 23.61 -64.94
N GLU A 332 -32.90 22.96 -64.58
CA GLU A 332 -33.14 21.55 -64.27
C GLU A 332 -32.18 20.49 -64.88
N SER A 333 -31.50 19.73 -64.01
CA SER A 333 -31.33 18.28 -64.19
C SER A 333 -30.70 17.61 -62.97
N GLN A 334 -31.39 16.59 -62.44
CA GLN A 334 -30.84 15.64 -61.49
C GLN A 334 -29.86 14.72 -62.21
N SER A 335 -28.56 14.87 -61.96
CA SER A 335 -27.56 13.84 -62.25
C SER A 335 -26.29 14.07 -61.44
N SER A 336 -25.87 13.02 -60.75
CA SER A 336 -24.79 12.97 -59.78
C SER A 336 -23.42 13.01 -60.46
N GLN A 337 -22.89 14.17 -60.87
CA GLN A 337 -21.45 14.30 -61.23
C GLN A 337 -20.89 15.72 -61.44
N THR A 338 -21.45 16.77 -60.82
CA THR A 338 -21.20 18.15 -61.29
C THR A 338 -20.03 18.94 -60.73
N HIS A 339 -19.10 18.43 -59.90
CA HIS A 339 -17.91 19.23 -59.55
C HIS A 339 -16.65 18.38 -59.30
N ILE A 340 -16.15 17.81 -60.40
CA ILE A 340 -14.76 17.38 -60.53
C ILE A 340 -13.90 18.66 -60.56
N ILE A 341 -12.97 18.81 -59.61
CA ILE A 341 -11.99 19.90 -59.62
C ILE A 341 -11.06 19.67 -60.82
N ARG A 342 -11.22 20.49 -61.87
CA ARG A 342 -10.50 20.33 -63.14
C ARG A 342 -9.14 21.04 -63.20
N GLU A 343 -8.80 21.89 -62.24
CA GLU A 343 -7.50 22.57 -62.26
C GLU A 343 -7.10 23.06 -60.86
N VAL A 344 -5.90 22.68 -60.41
CA VAL A 344 -5.22 23.31 -59.27
C VAL A 344 -4.05 24.09 -59.86
N ARG A 345 -4.11 25.42 -59.78
CA ARG A 345 -2.96 26.27 -60.13
C ARG A 345 -2.28 26.74 -58.85
N THR A 346 -1.03 26.31 -58.67
CA THR A 346 -0.17 26.76 -57.59
C THR A 346 0.64 27.94 -58.10
N PHE A 347 0.56 29.09 -57.42
CA PHE A 347 1.40 30.24 -57.71
C PHE A 347 2.44 30.37 -56.60
N THR A 348 3.72 30.33 -56.98
CA THR A 348 4.83 30.62 -56.07
C THR A 348 5.15 32.10 -56.18
N VAL A 349 4.84 32.88 -55.16
CA VAL A 349 5.24 34.30 -55.09
C VAL A 349 6.60 34.36 -54.42
N THR A 350 7.65 34.66 -55.19
CA THR A 350 8.98 34.93 -54.65
C THR A 350 9.17 36.44 -54.52
N GLU A 351 9.23 36.94 -53.28
CA GLU A 351 9.63 38.32 -53.00
C GLU A 351 11.17 38.39 -52.98
N THR A 352 11.75 39.24 -53.82
CA THR A 352 13.19 39.53 -53.77
C THR A 352 13.39 40.82 -53.01
N VAL A 353 13.95 40.73 -51.81
CA VAL A 353 14.37 41.91 -51.04
C VAL A 353 15.58 42.52 -51.75
N ARG A 354 15.38 43.67 -52.39
CA ARG A 354 16.45 44.50 -52.95
C ARG A 354 16.55 45.79 -52.15
N ASP A 355 17.61 45.93 -51.36
CA ASP A 355 18.19 47.24 -51.07
C ASP A 355 19.71 47.10 -50.92
N ARG A 356 20.56 47.68 -51.77
CA ARG A 356 20.82 49.09 -52.19
C ARG A 356 21.89 49.70 -51.26
N ARG A 357 23.08 49.87 -51.85
CA ARG A 357 24.32 50.41 -51.27
C ARG A 357 24.11 51.77 -50.60
N GLU A 358 24.87 52.00 -49.54
CA GLU A 358 25.92 53.04 -49.51
C GLU A 358 27.23 52.43 -48.99
#